data_AF-E9P8J1-F1
#
_entry.id   AF-E9P8J1-F1
#
_cell.length_a   1.000
_cell.length_b   1.000
_cell.length_c   1.000
_cell.angle_alpha   90.00
_cell.angle_beta   90.00
_cell.angle_gamma   90.00
#
_symmetry.space_group_name_H-M   'P 1'
#
loop_
_entity.id
_entity.type
_entity.pdbx_description
1 polymer ?
#
loop_
_entity_poly.entity_id
_entity_poly.type
_entity_poly.pdbx_seq_one_letter_code
_entity_poly.pdbx_strand_id
1 'polypeptide(L)'
;MQTSSESTDAKSDSLDEPSAYLIEKNVALPKDIFGSYLSYWIYEVTRHKAAVILLVLIVTSILLLVFFYNTEFCVAFEILLFSFCFAGTCMVVIAFSEPIGDREFKVKLLMEIITRKPAVKGKEWRTITYNMNRYIFDHGLWDTPYYFYRDEDCHRYFLSLIKGKTFRKPEKLSSNVMDGQRNEGNKTFTLHCKPNLQKCLSKAAEIEQQSQDEYWRQEYPSVDEFF
;
A
#
# COMPACT_ATOMS: atom_id res chain seq x y z
N MET A 1 8.20 -60.10 -38.22
CA MET A 1 6.77 -59.81 -38.39
C MET A 1 6.62 -58.34 -38.76
N GLN A 2 5.59 -57.98 -39.51
CA GLN A 2 5.06 -56.60 -39.63
C GLN A 2 4.32 -56.23 -38.31
N THR A 3 3.97 -54.98 -37.98
CA THR A 3 4.16 -53.65 -38.63
C THR A 3 4.73 -52.65 -37.57
N SER A 4 4.48 -51.33 -37.43
CA SER A 4 3.56 -50.34 -38.04
C SER A 4 4.12 -48.89 -37.94
N SER A 5 3.30 -47.91 -38.33
CA SER A 5 3.34 -46.48 -37.94
C SER A 5 3.15 -46.29 -36.41
N GLU A 6 3.32 -45.11 -35.79
CA GLU A 6 2.97 -43.77 -36.29
C GLU A 6 3.79 -42.61 -35.67
N SER A 7 3.61 -41.41 -36.23
CA SER A 7 4.33 -40.17 -35.91
C SER A 7 3.47 -39.15 -35.16
N THR A 8 4.06 -38.00 -34.83
CA THR A 8 3.38 -36.77 -34.34
C THR A 8 2.73 -36.92 -32.94
N ASP A 9 2.60 -35.89 -32.12
CA ASP A 9 2.74 -34.45 -32.36
C ASP A 9 3.64 -33.73 -31.36
N ALA A 10 4.05 -32.50 -31.69
CA ALA A 10 4.73 -31.61 -30.76
C ALA A 10 3.72 -30.88 -29.85
N LYS A 11 4.05 -30.74 -28.57
CA LYS A 11 3.51 -29.64 -27.76
C LYS A 11 4.55 -29.07 -26.80
N SER A 12 5.05 -27.89 -27.18
CA SER A 12 5.86 -27.03 -26.32
C SER A 12 4.97 -26.24 -25.35
N ASP A 13 5.60 -25.69 -24.32
CA ASP A 13 5.19 -24.48 -23.57
C ASP A 13 3.76 -24.39 -22.99
N SER A 14 3.63 -24.74 -21.69
CA SER A 14 2.79 -23.99 -20.74
C SER A 14 3.06 -24.42 -19.28
N LEU A 15 4.18 -24.02 -18.67
CA LEU A 15 4.51 -24.37 -17.27
C LEU A 15 4.58 -23.20 -16.28
N ASP A 16 4.60 -21.94 -16.74
CA ASP A 16 4.78 -20.78 -15.86
C ASP A 16 3.48 -20.14 -15.31
N GLU A 17 2.29 -20.59 -15.72
CA GLU A 17 1.01 -19.94 -15.39
C GLU A 17 -0.02 -20.71 -14.50
N PRO A 18 0.25 -21.89 -13.89
CA PRO A 18 -0.60 -22.37 -12.79
C PRO A 18 -0.37 -21.60 -11.48
N SER A 19 0.89 -21.24 -11.21
CA SER A 19 1.35 -20.77 -9.90
C SER A 19 0.88 -19.36 -9.58
N ALA A 20 1.06 -18.40 -10.49
CA ALA A 20 0.66 -17.01 -10.30
C ALA A 20 -0.85 -16.87 -10.03
N TYR A 21 -1.69 -17.52 -10.84
CA TYR A 21 -3.14 -17.51 -10.70
C TYR A 21 -3.63 -18.20 -9.42
N LEU A 22 -3.01 -19.33 -9.03
CA LEU A 22 -3.36 -20.01 -7.78
C LEU A 22 -2.86 -19.26 -6.54
N ILE A 23 -1.74 -18.54 -6.61
CA ILE A 23 -1.29 -17.64 -5.54
C ILE A 23 -2.30 -16.49 -5.41
N GLU A 24 -2.62 -15.81 -6.51
CA GLU A 24 -3.60 -14.71 -6.57
C GLU A 24 -4.97 -15.11 -6.00
N LYS A 25 -5.47 -16.30 -6.36
CA LYS A 25 -6.73 -16.84 -5.83
C LYS A 25 -6.69 -17.20 -4.34
N ASN A 26 -5.51 -17.49 -3.79
CA ASN A 26 -5.30 -17.84 -2.37
C ASN A 26 -4.72 -16.68 -1.53
N VAL A 27 -4.62 -15.46 -2.08
CA VAL A 27 -4.29 -14.26 -1.30
C VAL A 27 -5.39 -14.02 -0.27
N ALA A 28 -5.06 -14.15 1.01
CA ALA A 28 -5.89 -13.71 2.13
C ALA A 28 -5.46 -12.30 2.58
N LEU A 29 -6.43 -11.41 2.75
CA LEU A 29 -6.28 -10.09 3.36
C LEU A 29 -6.80 -10.11 4.81
N PRO A 30 -6.49 -9.10 5.64
CA PRO A 30 -6.97 -9.03 7.02
C PRO A 30 -8.50 -9.14 7.14
N LYS A 31 -9.26 -8.56 6.21
CA LYS A 31 -10.72 -8.69 6.05
C LYS A 31 -11.24 -10.13 5.90
N ASP A 32 -10.41 -11.07 5.45
CA ASP A 32 -10.76 -12.50 5.35
C ASP A 32 -10.28 -13.31 6.58
N ILE A 33 -9.31 -12.78 7.34
CA ILE A 33 -8.69 -13.43 8.51
C ILE A 33 -9.41 -13.06 9.81
N PHE A 34 -9.79 -11.78 9.97
CA PHE A 34 -10.44 -11.26 11.17
C PHE A 34 -11.95 -11.18 10.97
N GLY A 35 -12.72 -11.86 11.84
CA GLY A 35 -14.20 -11.84 11.79
C GLY A 35 -14.85 -10.47 12.05
N SER A 36 -14.08 -9.45 12.43
CA SER A 36 -14.53 -8.05 12.43
C SER A 36 -13.36 -7.06 12.41
N TYR A 37 -13.63 -5.84 11.95
CA TYR A 37 -12.66 -4.73 12.00
C TYR A 37 -12.21 -4.39 13.43
N LEU A 38 -13.08 -4.58 14.43
CA LEU A 38 -12.72 -4.39 15.84
C LEU A 38 -11.71 -5.45 16.32
N SER A 39 -11.87 -6.71 15.88
CA SER A 39 -10.91 -7.77 16.20
C SER A 39 -9.55 -7.52 15.56
N TYR A 40 -9.52 -7.02 14.32
CA TYR A 40 -8.31 -6.55 13.65
C TYR A 40 -7.67 -5.38 14.40
N TRP A 41 -8.43 -4.34 14.72
CA TRP A 41 -7.90 -3.14 15.39
C TRP A 41 -7.32 -3.46 16.78
N ILE A 42 -7.97 -4.32 17.57
CA ILE A 42 -7.46 -4.80 18.85
C ILE A 42 -6.14 -5.59 18.66
N TYR A 43 -6.03 -6.40 17.60
CA TYR A 43 -4.79 -7.12 17.28
C TYR A 43 -3.63 -6.16 16.96
N GLU A 44 -3.86 -5.13 16.14
CA GLU A 44 -2.85 -4.11 15.82
C GLU A 44 -2.41 -3.34 17.07
N VAL A 45 -3.38 -2.85 17.87
CA VAL A 45 -3.13 -2.10 19.11
C VAL A 45 -2.38 -2.94 20.14
N THR A 46 -2.69 -4.24 20.27
CA THR A 46 -1.98 -5.15 21.18
C THR A 46 -0.62 -5.63 20.68
N ARG A 47 -0.29 -5.40 19.39
CA ARG A 47 1.05 -5.65 18.86
C ARG A 47 1.97 -4.42 18.99
N HIS A 48 1.42 -3.21 18.90
CA HIS A 48 2.21 -1.98 18.97
C HIS A 48 2.72 -1.68 20.39
N LYS A 49 4.04 -1.67 20.55
CA LYS A 49 4.73 -1.61 21.87
C LYS A 49 4.30 -0.42 22.73
N ALA A 50 4.18 0.77 22.14
CA ALA A 50 3.79 1.97 22.89
C ALA A 50 2.35 1.90 23.40
N ALA A 51 1.44 1.32 22.60
CA ALA A 51 0.04 1.13 22.99
C ALA A 51 -0.12 0.09 24.10
N VAL A 52 0.67 -0.99 24.08
CA VAL A 52 0.70 -1.98 25.18
C VAL A 52 1.20 -1.37 26.49
N ILE A 53 2.30 -0.60 26.45
CA ILE A 53 2.83 0.10 27.64
C ILE A 53 1.78 1.08 28.20
N LEU A 54 1.14 1.84 27.32
CA LEU A 54 0.08 2.79 27.68
C LEU A 54 -1.15 2.10 28.29
N LEU A 55 -1.58 0.97 27.74
CA LEU A 55 -2.70 0.18 28.28
C LEU A 55 -2.37 -0.36 29.68
N VAL A 56 -1.14 -0.82 29.91
CA VAL A 56 -0.69 -1.22 31.25
C VAL A 56 -0.71 -0.03 32.22
N LEU A 57 -0.22 1.15 31.80
CA LEU A 57 -0.26 2.36 32.63
C LEU A 57 -1.69 2.75 33.02
N ILE A 58 -2.62 2.74 32.06
CA ILE A 58 -4.05 3.01 32.30
C ILE A 58 -4.64 2.02 33.30
N VAL A 59 -4.38 0.72 33.15
CA VAL A 59 -4.83 -0.30 34.11
C VAL A 59 -4.23 -0.08 35.49
N THR A 60 -2.95 0.30 35.61
CA THR A 60 -2.34 0.60 36.92
C THR A 60 -2.90 1.86 37.57
N SER A 61 -3.19 2.91 36.82
CA SER A 61 -3.86 4.13 37.32
C SER A 61 -5.27 3.82 37.84
N ILE A 62 -6.07 3.04 37.10
CA ILE A 62 -7.40 2.61 37.55
C ILE A 62 -7.31 1.81 38.86
N LEU A 63 -6.32 0.92 39.01
CA LEU A 63 -6.11 0.16 40.25
C LEU A 63 -5.68 1.07 41.41
N LEU A 64 -4.74 1.99 41.18
CA LEU A 64 -4.27 2.94 42.20
C LEU A 64 -5.41 3.85 42.68
N LEU A 65 -6.23 4.38 41.76
CA LEU A 65 -7.42 5.15 42.06
C LEU A 65 -8.39 4.35 42.96
N VAL A 66 -8.67 3.08 42.62
CA VAL A 66 -9.57 2.21 43.40
C VAL A 66 -9.04 1.92 44.81
N PHE A 67 -7.72 1.74 44.98
CA PHE A 67 -7.13 1.41 46.29
C PHE A 67 -6.80 2.63 47.18
N PHE A 68 -6.52 3.81 46.61
CA PHE A 68 -5.94 4.95 47.34
C PHE A 68 -6.75 6.27 47.26
N TYR A 69 -7.96 6.25 46.70
CA TYR A 69 -8.86 7.41 46.50
C TYR A 69 -8.91 8.43 47.65
N ASN A 70 -8.89 7.98 48.91
CA ASN A 70 -9.13 8.82 50.10
C ASN A 70 -7.98 9.79 50.48
N THR A 71 -6.97 9.98 49.63
CA THR A 71 -5.82 10.86 49.89
C THR A 71 -5.74 11.96 48.85
N GLU A 72 -5.72 13.24 49.25
CA GLU A 72 -5.68 14.39 48.32
C GLU A 72 -4.47 14.33 47.37
N PHE A 73 -3.31 13.87 47.86
CA PHE A 73 -2.12 13.65 47.04
C PHE A 73 -2.35 12.62 45.93
N CYS A 74 -3.11 11.55 46.20
CA CYS A 74 -3.48 10.56 45.19
C CYS A 74 -4.42 11.15 44.13
N VAL A 75 -5.38 12.00 44.51
CA VAL A 75 -6.26 12.68 43.55
C VAL A 75 -5.45 13.57 42.59
N ALA A 76 -4.49 14.36 43.12
CA ALA A 76 -3.61 15.19 42.28
C ALA A 76 -2.70 14.36 41.36
N PHE A 77 -2.18 13.23 41.87
CA PHE A 77 -1.34 12.30 41.11
C PHE A 77 -2.11 11.59 39.99
N GLU A 78 -3.33 11.10 40.25
CA GLU A 78 -4.17 10.45 39.24
C GLU A 78 -4.62 11.43 38.15
N ILE A 79 -4.87 12.70 38.47
CA ILE A 79 -5.14 13.73 37.43
C ILE A 79 -3.93 13.91 36.50
N LEU A 80 -2.70 13.89 37.05
CA LEU A 80 -1.47 13.95 36.25
C LEU A 80 -1.28 12.69 35.40
N LEU A 81 -1.46 11.49 35.97
CA LEU A 81 -1.37 10.22 35.25
C LEU A 81 -2.43 10.11 34.15
N PHE A 82 -3.67 10.50 34.42
CA PHE A 82 -4.75 10.49 33.45
C PHE A 82 -4.45 11.46 32.29
N SER A 83 -3.96 12.66 32.58
CA SER A 83 -3.54 13.63 31.56
C SER A 83 -2.40 13.07 30.68
N PHE A 84 -1.40 12.43 31.29
CA PHE A 84 -0.31 11.77 30.57
C PHE A 84 -0.81 10.59 29.71
N CYS A 85 -1.70 9.76 30.25
CA CYS A 85 -2.28 8.63 29.50
C CYS A 85 -3.18 9.09 28.36
N PHE A 86 -3.95 10.18 28.55
CA PHE A 86 -4.75 10.80 27.49
C PHE A 86 -3.85 11.34 26.37
N ALA A 87 -2.81 12.11 26.71
CA ALA A 87 -1.83 12.61 25.75
C ALA A 87 -1.10 11.46 25.01
N GLY A 88 -0.70 10.41 25.73
CA GLY A 88 -0.14 9.18 25.14
C GLY A 88 -1.11 8.49 24.18
N THR A 89 -2.41 8.44 24.51
CA THR A 89 -3.46 7.89 23.65
C THR A 89 -3.60 8.71 22.37
N CYS A 90 -3.61 10.04 22.47
CA CYS A 90 -3.61 10.92 21.31
C CYS A 90 -2.37 10.71 20.43
N MET A 91 -1.18 10.59 21.00
CA MET A 91 0.06 10.32 20.25
C MET A 91 0.03 8.97 19.52
N VAL A 92 -0.49 7.92 20.16
CA VAL A 92 -0.69 6.60 19.53
C VAL A 92 -1.70 6.71 18.38
N VAL A 93 -2.84 7.37 18.57
CA VAL A 93 -3.86 7.57 17.52
C VAL A 93 -3.31 8.38 16.34
N ILE A 94 -2.48 9.40 16.59
CA ILE A 94 -1.79 10.16 15.53
C ILE A 94 -0.83 9.24 14.76
N ALA A 95 0.02 8.47 15.46
CA ALA A 95 0.97 7.55 14.82
C ALA A 95 0.28 6.46 13.96
N PHE A 96 -0.87 5.94 14.39
CA PHE A 96 -1.70 5.03 13.59
C PHE A 96 -2.44 5.72 12.43
N SER A 97 -2.64 7.04 12.51
CA SER A 97 -3.30 7.83 11.47
C SER A 97 -2.33 8.39 10.41
N GLU A 98 -1.04 8.48 10.71
CA GLU A 98 -0.04 8.99 9.76
C GLU A 98 0.20 8.00 8.60
N PRO A 99 0.02 8.42 7.34
CA PRO A 99 0.28 7.56 6.19
C PRO A 99 1.78 7.30 6.06
N ILE A 100 2.19 6.05 5.82
CA ILE A 100 3.61 5.65 5.73
C ILE A 100 4.39 6.65 4.87
N GLY A 101 5.33 7.33 5.52
CA GLY A 101 6.08 8.46 4.95
C GLY A 101 7.06 8.03 3.85
N ASP A 102 7.52 6.78 3.90
CA ASP A 102 8.66 6.30 3.13
C ASP A 102 8.53 6.42 1.60
N ARG A 103 9.66 6.72 0.97
CA ARG A 103 9.82 6.90 -0.47
C ARG A 103 9.90 5.56 -1.21
N GLU A 104 10.50 4.54 -0.63
CA GLU A 104 10.75 3.26 -1.30
C GLU A 104 9.48 2.42 -1.35
N PHE A 105 8.71 2.39 -0.25
CA PHE A 105 7.32 1.95 -0.19
C PHE A 105 6.46 2.60 -1.29
N LYS A 106 6.51 3.93 -1.43
CA LYS A 106 5.73 4.65 -2.46
C LYS A 106 6.19 4.28 -3.88
N VAL A 107 7.48 4.14 -4.13
CA VAL A 107 7.99 3.66 -5.44
C VAL A 107 7.58 2.21 -5.72
N LYS A 108 7.61 1.32 -4.71
CA LYS A 108 7.23 -0.10 -4.83
C LYS A 108 5.73 -0.26 -5.10
N LEU A 109 4.86 0.46 -4.39
CA LEU A 109 3.42 0.52 -4.65
C LEU A 109 3.14 0.93 -6.11
N LEU A 110 3.75 2.02 -6.57
CA LEU A 110 3.54 2.53 -7.92
C LEU A 110 4.07 1.56 -8.99
N MET A 111 5.14 0.80 -8.70
CA MET A 111 5.62 -0.24 -9.62
C MET A 111 4.69 -1.46 -9.68
N GLU A 112 4.14 -1.94 -8.56
CA GLU A 112 3.11 -3.00 -8.60
C GLU A 112 1.89 -2.54 -9.46
N ILE A 113 1.43 -1.30 -9.29
CA ILE A 113 0.33 -0.71 -10.08
C ILE A 113 0.71 -0.61 -11.57
N ILE A 114 1.90 -0.10 -11.91
CA ILE A 114 2.36 0.03 -13.30
C ILE A 114 2.51 -1.33 -14.00
N THR A 115 3.01 -2.34 -13.29
CA THR A 115 3.20 -3.69 -13.83
C THR A 115 1.87 -4.43 -13.98
N ARG A 116 0.96 -4.34 -13.01
CA ARG A 116 -0.29 -5.11 -13.00
C ARG A 116 -1.45 -4.43 -13.74
N LYS A 117 -1.42 -3.10 -13.90
CA LYS A 117 -2.49 -2.29 -14.50
C LYS A 117 -3.89 -2.62 -13.94
N PRO A 118 -4.11 -2.44 -12.62
CA PRO A 118 -5.35 -2.84 -11.98
C PRO A 118 -6.57 -2.12 -12.56
N ALA A 119 -7.67 -2.84 -12.74
CA ALA A 119 -8.95 -2.22 -13.05
C ALA A 119 -9.55 -1.55 -11.79
N VAL A 120 -10.48 -0.59 -11.96
CA VAL A 120 -11.07 0.20 -10.84
C VAL A 120 -11.69 -0.69 -9.75
N LYS A 121 -12.30 -1.82 -10.15
CA LYS A 121 -12.82 -2.87 -9.27
C LYS A 121 -12.14 -4.23 -9.55
N GLY A 122 -10.89 -4.17 -10.01
CA GLY A 122 -10.10 -5.31 -10.46
C GLY A 122 -9.56 -6.17 -9.32
N LYS A 123 -9.35 -7.46 -9.59
CA LYS A 123 -8.84 -8.42 -8.58
C LYS A 123 -7.38 -8.17 -8.24
N GLU A 124 -6.67 -7.52 -9.16
CA GLU A 124 -5.26 -7.16 -9.05
C GLU A 124 -4.99 -6.30 -7.81
N TRP A 125 -5.95 -5.47 -7.37
CA TRP A 125 -5.84 -4.70 -6.11
C TRP A 125 -5.66 -5.58 -4.89
N ARG A 126 -6.28 -6.77 -4.83
CA ARG A 126 -6.11 -7.73 -3.74
C ARG A 126 -4.67 -8.24 -3.68
N THR A 127 -4.09 -8.57 -4.83
CA THR A 127 -2.69 -9.04 -4.96
C THR A 127 -1.68 -7.93 -4.71
N ILE A 128 -1.95 -6.70 -5.19
CA ILE A 128 -1.16 -5.50 -4.86
C ILE A 128 -1.14 -5.29 -3.34
N THR A 129 -2.31 -5.29 -2.70
CA THR A 129 -2.48 -5.03 -1.27
C THR A 129 -1.70 -6.02 -0.41
N TYR A 130 -1.78 -7.32 -0.74
CA TYR A 130 -1.00 -8.36 -0.08
C TYR A 130 0.51 -8.18 -0.26
N ASN A 131 0.97 -7.93 -1.49
CA ASN A 131 2.39 -7.66 -1.78
C ASN A 131 2.91 -6.44 -1.00
N MET A 132 2.10 -5.39 -0.86
CA MET A 132 2.47 -4.18 -0.13
C MET A 132 2.43 -4.37 1.38
N ASN A 133 1.40 -5.04 1.94
CA ASN A 133 1.34 -5.39 3.36
C ASN A 133 2.56 -6.22 3.78
N ARG A 134 2.93 -7.23 2.98
CA ARG A 134 4.13 -8.02 3.20
C ARG A 134 5.39 -7.17 3.09
N TYR A 135 5.53 -6.34 2.07
CA TYR A 135 6.69 -5.46 1.90
C TYR A 135 6.89 -4.54 3.11
N ILE A 136 5.82 -3.91 3.61
CA ILE A 136 5.82 -3.05 4.81
C ILE A 136 6.39 -3.81 6.02
N PHE A 137 5.89 -5.02 6.28
CA PHE A 137 6.32 -5.85 7.41
C PHE A 137 7.75 -6.37 7.28
N ASP A 138 8.11 -6.90 6.10
CA ASP A 138 9.45 -7.41 5.80
C ASP A 138 10.54 -6.31 5.90
N HIS A 139 10.15 -5.02 5.83
CA HIS A 139 11.05 -3.86 6.00
C HIS A 139 10.91 -3.16 7.37
N GLY A 140 10.09 -3.69 8.30
CA GLY A 140 9.89 -3.11 9.63
C GLY A 140 9.20 -1.74 9.63
N LEU A 141 8.46 -1.40 8.56
CA LEU A 141 7.69 -0.16 8.46
C LEU A 141 6.34 -0.23 9.22
N TRP A 142 5.96 -1.41 9.72
CA TRP A 142 4.80 -1.65 10.57
C TRP A 142 5.02 -2.89 11.45
N ASP A 143 4.37 -2.97 12.61
CA ASP A 143 4.52 -4.08 13.57
C ASP A 143 3.83 -5.40 13.13
N THR A 144 3.05 -5.38 12.04
CA THR A 144 2.26 -6.52 11.51
C THR A 144 2.25 -6.58 9.97
N PRO A 145 1.92 -7.73 9.35
CA PRO A 145 1.68 -7.84 7.91
C PRO A 145 0.24 -7.46 7.49
N TYR A 146 -0.44 -6.58 8.23
CA TYR A 146 -1.88 -6.33 8.05
C TYR A 146 -2.29 -4.86 7.81
N TYR A 147 -1.32 -3.93 7.65
CA TYR A 147 -1.53 -2.47 7.50
C TYR A 147 -2.77 -2.04 6.69
N PHE A 148 -2.90 -2.51 5.44
CA PHE A 148 -4.14 -2.37 4.68
C PHE A 148 -5.10 -3.51 5.04
N TYR A 149 -6.17 -3.18 5.77
CA TYR A 149 -7.24 -4.13 6.13
C TYR A 149 -7.93 -4.73 4.89
N ARG A 150 -8.01 -3.95 3.79
CA ARG A 150 -8.71 -4.30 2.55
C ARG A 150 -7.98 -3.78 1.31
N ASP A 151 -8.32 -4.41 0.19
CA ASP A 151 -8.01 -4.01 -1.17
C ASP A 151 -8.49 -2.58 -1.49
N GLU A 152 -9.70 -2.20 -1.08
CA GLU A 152 -10.23 -0.86 -1.32
C GLU A 152 -9.52 0.24 -0.50
N ASP A 153 -8.79 -0.13 0.56
CA ASP A 153 -8.02 0.81 1.38
C ASP A 153 -6.64 1.12 0.75
N CYS A 154 -6.02 0.13 0.08
CA CYS A 154 -4.79 0.35 -0.70
C CYS A 154 -5.05 1.22 -1.94
N HIS A 155 -6.16 0.98 -2.66
CA HIS A 155 -6.59 1.84 -3.77
C HIS A 155 -6.81 3.28 -3.30
N ARG A 156 -7.54 3.48 -2.17
CA ARG A 156 -7.77 4.81 -1.59
C ARG A 156 -6.48 5.52 -1.18
N TYR A 157 -5.49 4.77 -0.65
CA TYR A 157 -4.17 5.31 -0.37
C TYR A 157 -3.47 5.79 -1.66
N PHE A 158 -3.47 4.99 -2.73
CA PHE A 158 -2.93 5.41 -4.03
C PHE A 158 -3.65 6.63 -4.61
N LEU A 159 -4.99 6.68 -4.55
CA LEU A 159 -5.77 7.85 -4.96
C LEU A 159 -5.35 9.11 -4.17
N SER A 160 -5.04 8.99 -2.87
CA SER A 160 -4.50 10.11 -2.07
C SER A 160 -3.12 10.57 -2.54
N LEU A 161 -2.29 9.68 -3.12
CA LEU A 161 -0.98 10.04 -3.67
C LEU A 161 -1.07 10.82 -5.00
N ILE A 162 -2.13 10.66 -5.79
CA ILE A 162 -2.30 11.35 -7.08
C ILE A 162 -3.21 12.59 -6.98
N LYS A 163 -4.14 12.62 -6.01
CA LYS A 163 -5.08 13.74 -5.82
C LYS A 163 -4.35 15.08 -5.66
N GLY A 164 -4.77 16.07 -6.43
CA GLY A 164 -4.20 17.43 -6.41
C GLY A 164 -2.87 17.60 -7.15
N LYS A 165 -2.34 16.58 -7.85
CA LYS A 165 -1.10 16.68 -8.63
C LYS A 165 -1.38 16.79 -10.12
N THR A 166 -0.84 17.83 -10.76
CA THR A 166 -0.91 18.02 -12.21
C THR A 166 0.28 17.32 -12.90
N PHE A 167 0.02 16.15 -13.46
CA PHE A 167 1.03 15.42 -14.23
C PHE A 167 1.10 15.95 -15.66
N ARG A 168 2.06 16.85 -15.94
CA ARG A 168 2.39 17.18 -17.34
C ARG A 168 2.82 15.91 -18.06
N LYS A 169 2.11 15.58 -19.15
CA LYS A 169 2.49 14.51 -20.06
C LYS A 169 3.89 14.84 -20.60
N PRO A 170 4.86 13.91 -20.60
CA PRO A 170 6.19 14.21 -21.11
C PRO A 170 6.08 14.54 -22.59
N GLU A 171 6.51 15.76 -22.96
CA GLU A 171 6.58 16.18 -24.35
C GLU A 171 7.44 15.19 -25.12
N LYS A 172 6.97 14.76 -26.29
CA LYS A 172 7.78 13.93 -27.20
C LYS A 172 9.00 14.77 -27.58
N LEU A 173 10.18 14.37 -27.14
CA LEU A 173 11.43 15.01 -27.54
C LEU A 173 11.62 14.82 -29.05
N SER A 174 11.20 15.82 -29.84
CA SER A 174 11.31 15.80 -31.29
C SER A 174 12.79 15.77 -31.64
N SER A 175 13.25 14.65 -32.21
CA SER A 175 14.66 14.35 -32.47
C SER A 175 15.19 15.10 -33.69
N ASN A 176 15.17 16.43 -33.64
CA ASN A 176 15.80 17.28 -34.65
C ASN A 176 17.29 17.40 -34.33
N VAL A 177 18.07 16.45 -34.85
CA VAL A 177 19.53 16.49 -34.80
C VAL A 177 20.05 17.58 -35.72
N MET A 178 20.76 18.56 -35.17
CA MET A 178 21.78 19.35 -35.88
C MET A 178 22.84 19.84 -34.89
N ASP A 179 24.08 19.75 -35.35
CA ASP A 179 25.37 19.90 -34.67
C ASP A 179 25.59 21.19 -33.84
N GLY A 180 26.58 21.20 -32.94
CA GLY A 180 26.95 22.42 -32.18
C GLY A 180 27.79 22.25 -30.90
N GLN A 181 29.08 21.98 -31.07
CA GLN A 181 30.18 22.42 -30.16
C GLN A 181 30.22 21.94 -28.69
N ARG A 182 31.04 20.89 -28.49
CA ARG A 182 31.92 20.59 -27.34
C ARG A 182 31.96 21.62 -26.19
N ASN A 183 31.72 21.14 -24.97
CA ASN A 183 32.61 21.47 -23.84
C ASN A 183 32.65 20.34 -22.79
N GLU A 184 33.85 20.01 -22.32
CA GLU A 184 34.08 18.95 -21.35
C GLU A 184 33.88 19.49 -19.93
N GLY A 185 32.79 19.06 -19.29
CA GLY A 185 32.55 19.24 -17.87
C GLY A 185 32.05 17.93 -17.28
N ASN A 186 32.70 17.45 -16.22
CA ASN A 186 32.43 16.14 -15.61
C ASN A 186 31.01 16.05 -15.04
N LYS A 187 30.05 15.69 -15.89
CA LYS A 187 28.76 15.15 -15.48
C LYS A 187 29.02 13.75 -14.93
N THR A 188 29.33 13.67 -13.64
CA THR A 188 29.22 12.45 -12.86
C THR A 188 27.76 11.98 -12.94
N PHE A 189 27.48 11.10 -13.91
CA PHE A 189 26.19 10.44 -14.03
C PHE A 189 26.07 9.43 -12.90
N THR A 190 25.70 9.91 -11.70
CA THR A 190 25.30 9.07 -10.58
C THR A 190 24.10 8.27 -11.04
N LEU A 191 24.33 7.01 -11.45
CA LEU A 191 23.34 6.15 -12.09
C LEU A 191 22.34 5.70 -11.01
N HIS A 192 21.40 6.58 -10.70
CA HIS A 192 20.44 6.46 -9.62
C HIS A 192 19.39 5.41 -9.99
N CYS A 193 19.78 4.13 -9.86
CA CYS A 193 19.04 2.95 -10.31
C CYS A 193 17.67 2.79 -9.61
N LYS A 194 17.43 3.49 -8.49
CA LYS A 194 16.09 3.58 -7.88
C LYS A 194 15.19 4.47 -8.74
N PRO A 195 13.99 4.01 -9.17
CA PRO A 195 13.09 4.76 -10.05
C PRO A 195 12.75 6.17 -9.53
N ASN A 196 12.61 7.13 -10.45
CA ASN A 196 12.14 8.46 -10.10
C ASN A 196 10.64 8.41 -9.72
N LEU A 197 10.35 8.58 -8.42
CA LEU A 197 9.02 8.64 -7.84
C LEU A 197 8.03 9.50 -8.64
N GLN A 198 8.44 10.65 -9.19
CA GLN A 198 7.56 11.52 -9.97
C GLN A 198 7.16 10.89 -11.32
N LYS A 199 8.07 10.14 -11.96
CA LYS A 199 7.81 9.39 -13.20
C LYS A 199 6.96 8.14 -12.94
N CYS A 200 7.12 7.51 -11.78
CA CYS A 200 6.23 6.43 -11.34
C CYS A 200 4.83 6.97 -11.04
N LEU A 201 4.71 8.09 -10.32
CA LEU A 201 3.42 8.74 -10.03
C LEU A 201 2.68 9.10 -11.32
N SER A 202 3.35 9.77 -12.29
CA SER A 202 2.69 10.15 -13.54
C SER A 202 2.28 8.96 -14.39
N LYS A 203 3.05 7.86 -14.41
CA LYS A 203 2.69 6.67 -15.19
C LYS A 203 1.60 5.84 -14.53
N ALA A 204 1.58 5.73 -13.20
CA ALA A 204 0.48 5.10 -12.47
C ALA A 204 -0.83 5.90 -12.59
N ALA A 205 -0.76 7.24 -12.55
CA ALA A 205 -1.93 8.10 -12.76
C ALA A 205 -2.51 7.98 -14.19
N GLU A 206 -1.67 7.85 -15.23
CA GLU A 206 -2.14 7.59 -16.59
C GLU A 206 -2.86 6.23 -16.71
N ILE A 207 -2.42 5.22 -15.95
CA ILE A 207 -3.04 3.88 -15.92
C ILE A 207 -4.37 3.90 -15.17
N GLU A 208 -4.45 4.59 -14.02
CA GLU A 208 -5.71 4.78 -13.28
C GLU A 208 -6.74 5.57 -14.09
N GLN A 209 -6.31 6.60 -14.83
CA GLN A 209 -7.20 7.32 -15.74
C GLN A 209 -7.74 6.37 -16.81
N GLN A 210 -6.87 5.59 -17.46
CA GLN A 210 -7.28 4.62 -18.48
C GLN A 210 -8.27 3.57 -17.94
N SER A 211 -8.07 3.06 -16.71
CA SER A 211 -9.00 2.10 -16.12
C SER A 211 -10.33 2.72 -15.70
N GLN A 212 -10.35 4.00 -15.31
CA GLN A 212 -11.60 4.73 -15.06
C GLN A 212 -12.35 5.03 -16.37
N ASP A 213 -11.67 5.51 -17.40
CA ASP A 213 -12.26 5.77 -18.73
C ASP A 213 -12.91 4.50 -19.31
N GLU A 214 -12.22 3.34 -19.19
CA GLU A 214 -12.74 2.04 -19.60
C GLU A 214 -13.92 1.57 -18.72
N TYR A 215 -13.82 1.73 -17.40
CA TYR A 215 -14.90 1.36 -16.46
C TYR A 215 -16.20 2.12 -16.74
N TRP A 216 -16.15 3.44 -16.96
CA TRP A 216 -17.35 4.23 -17.24
C TRP A 216 -17.97 3.88 -18.60
N ARG A 217 -17.17 3.57 -19.62
CA ARG A 217 -17.70 3.08 -20.92
C ARG A 217 -18.41 1.73 -20.78
N GLN A 218 -17.91 0.83 -19.94
CA GLN A 218 -18.55 -0.48 -19.70
C GLN A 218 -19.85 -0.37 -18.89
N GLU A 219 -19.88 0.49 -17.87
CA GLU A 219 -21.06 0.67 -16.99
C GLU A 219 -22.15 1.55 -17.66
N TYR A 220 -21.77 2.52 -18.50
CA TYR A 220 -22.70 3.45 -19.18
C TYR A 220 -22.38 3.63 -20.69
N PRO A 221 -22.59 2.61 -21.53
CA PRO A 221 -22.25 2.66 -22.96
C PRO A 221 -23.01 3.72 -23.77
N SER A 222 -24.09 4.30 -23.25
CA SER A 222 -24.83 5.42 -23.87
C SER A 222 -24.26 6.80 -23.55
N VAL A 223 -23.18 6.92 -22.77
CA VAL A 223 -22.55 8.22 -22.46
C VAL A 223 -21.61 8.69 -23.59
N ASP A 224 -21.14 7.79 -24.46
CA ASP A 224 -20.45 8.13 -25.71
C ASP A 224 -21.38 8.88 -26.72
N GLU A 225 -22.68 9.06 -26.44
CA GLU A 225 -23.61 9.92 -27.20
C GLU A 225 -23.69 11.39 -26.69
N PHE A 226 -23.00 11.72 -25.58
CA PHE A 226 -23.13 13.03 -24.90
C PHE A 226 -21.85 13.90 -24.92
N PHE A 227 -20.81 13.52 -25.68
CA PHE A 227 -19.50 14.19 -25.75
C PHE A 227 -19.04 14.48 -27.18
#